data_AF-A0A1I2L9Y6-F1
#
_entry.id   AF-A0A1I2L9Y6-F1
#
_cell.length_a   1.000
_cell.length_b   1.000
_cell.length_c   1.000
_cell.angle_alpha   90.00
_cell.angle_beta   90.00
_cell.angle_gamma   90.00
#
_symmetry.space_group_name_H-M   'P 1'
#
loop_
_entity.id
_entity.type
_entity.pdbx_description
1 polymer ?
#
loop_
_entity_poly.entity_id
_entity_poly.type
_entity_poly.pdbx_seq_one_letter_code
_entity_poly.pdbx_strand_id
1 'polypeptide(L)'
;MTITVHNDAGPAGHQLAGRAETVLATALPPIAKITELPEPTGEVRLVTPRTWRRAYRDYAARQLDLNFTEAPATIQEKAEVREELRQKRTFTRWYWPLLNGVTLTSGEGLPQTLIVPQAMHHTGLAAAGVAFERFVIHEAVHHFQIRLSAGRVVPIPIAIRPNPVIERVNGLVAVFEGHADWAEAHVTEEIFGPRALGAGIRTVSRRAVLRERSLHVRDTAAAVRAHQRRGTPMPERETAQQRRARTARTRPAIGTHAEVAFVRQTIAYLGTTRWNTVWTDPQLLPVDDELDRPETWNARIGAYANRLS
;
A
#
# COMPACT_ATOMS: atom_id res chain seq x y z
N MET A 1 3.87 22.31 6.66
CA MET A 1 3.11 21.07 6.90
C MET A 1 1.60 21.24 6.70
N THR A 2 0.98 20.59 5.71
CA THR A 2 -0.49 20.60 5.64
C THR A 2 -1.05 19.33 5.02
N ILE A 3 -1.49 18.40 5.88
CA ILE A 3 -2.46 17.38 5.49
C ILE A 3 -3.83 17.87 5.96
N THR A 4 -4.72 18.21 5.03
CA THR A 4 -6.07 18.68 5.38
C THR A 4 -7.03 17.51 5.56
N VAL A 5 -7.93 17.60 6.54
CA VAL A 5 -8.96 16.57 6.76
C VAL A 5 -10.30 17.05 6.23
N HIS A 6 -10.95 16.23 5.40
CA HIS A 6 -12.28 16.50 4.83
C HIS A 6 -13.27 15.41 5.25
N ASN A 7 -14.48 15.82 5.62
CA ASN A 7 -15.58 14.90 5.92
C ASN A 7 -16.64 14.90 4.81
N ASP A 8 -16.45 14.04 3.82
CA ASP A 8 -17.39 13.80 2.71
C ASP A 8 -18.37 12.64 3.01
N ALA A 9 -18.26 12.03 4.20
CA ALA A 9 -19.12 10.92 4.64
C ALA A 9 -20.36 11.39 5.42
N GLY A 10 -20.51 12.70 5.64
CA GLY A 10 -21.61 13.28 6.39
C GLY A 10 -21.53 12.96 7.89
N PRO A 11 -22.68 12.82 8.59
CA PRO A 11 -22.71 12.59 10.03
C PRO A 11 -21.90 11.35 10.48
N ALA A 12 -21.88 10.30 9.66
CA ALA A 12 -21.15 9.07 9.96
C ALA A 12 -19.61 9.25 10.05
N GLY A 13 -19.07 10.31 9.45
CA GLY A 13 -17.64 10.61 9.49
C GLY A 13 -17.24 11.71 10.46
N HIS A 14 -18.19 12.47 11.03
CA HIS A 14 -17.87 13.72 11.73
C HIS A 14 -16.91 13.53 12.92
N GLN A 15 -17.20 12.56 13.80
CA GLN A 15 -16.35 12.26 14.94
C GLN A 15 -14.97 11.73 14.51
N LEU A 16 -14.92 10.87 13.50
CA LEU A 16 -13.66 10.32 13.00
C LEU A 16 -12.80 11.37 12.30
N ALA A 17 -13.41 12.37 11.66
CA ALA A 17 -12.70 13.47 11.02
C ALA A 17 -11.98 14.33 12.06
N GLY A 18 -12.69 14.77 13.12
CA GLY A 18 -12.07 15.54 14.20
C GLY A 18 -10.97 14.76 14.94
N ARG A 19 -11.16 13.44 15.11
CA ARG A 19 -10.10 12.56 15.64
C ARG A 19 -8.90 12.49 14.71
N ALA A 20 -9.10 12.28 13.41
CA ALA A 20 -8.01 12.23 12.44
C ALA A 20 -7.22 13.54 12.40
N GLU A 21 -7.91 14.68 12.44
CA GLU A 21 -7.29 16.01 12.49
C GLU A 21 -6.42 16.18 13.74
N THR A 22 -6.93 15.82 14.91
CA THR A 22 -6.18 15.86 16.18
C THR A 22 -4.94 14.96 16.13
N VAL A 23 -5.09 13.74 15.61
CA VAL A 23 -3.98 12.78 15.47
C VAL A 23 -2.93 13.31 14.52
N LEU A 24 -3.32 13.81 13.34
CA LEU A 24 -2.38 14.34 12.36
C LEU A 24 -1.64 15.54 12.91
N ALA A 25 -2.33 16.49 13.56
CA ALA A 25 -1.68 17.65 14.17
C ALA A 25 -0.58 17.26 15.18
N THR A 26 -0.78 16.16 15.91
CA THR A 26 0.16 15.66 16.93
C THR A 26 1.26 14.78 16.31
N ALA A 27 0.91 13.92 15.36
CA ALA A 27 1.78 12.87 14.85
C ALA A 27 2.69 13.31 13.70
N LEU A 28 2.31 14.36 12.99
CA LEU A 28 3.02 14.79 11.81
C LEU A 28 4.48 15.24 12.11
N PRO A 29 4.76 16.08 13.12
CA PRO A 29 6.13 16.41 13.51
C PRO A 29 7.00 15.20 13.90
N PRO A 30 6.58 14.27 14.79
CA PRO A 30 7.38 13.09 15.10
C PRO A 30 7.56 12.14 13.90
N ILE A 31 6.57 12.01 12.99
CA ILE A 31 6.77 11.26 11.74
C ILE A 31 7.94 11.86 10.94
N ALA A 32 7.95 13.18 10.72
CA ALA A 32 9.01 13.85 9.98
C ALA A 32 10.38 13.65 10.64
N LYS A 33 10.44 13.78 11.97
CA LYS A 33 11.66 13.57 12.76
C LYS A 33 12.17 12.13 12.68
N ILE A 34 11.31 11.13 12.90
CA ILE A 34 11.67 9.71 12.96
C ILE A 34 12.07 9.19 11.57
N THR A 35 11.31 9.58 10.54
CA THR A 35 11.52 9.09 9.18
C THR A 35 12.53 9.90 8.39
N GLU A 36 12.92 11.10 8.85
CA GLU A 36 13.76 12.05 8.11
C GLU A 36 13.24 12.34 6.69
N LEU A 37 11.94 12.12 6.45
CA LEU A 37 11.30 12.36 5.17
C LEU A 37 10.81 13.81 5.08
N PRO A 38 10.80 14.41 3.87
CA PRO A 38 10.28 15.75 3.68
C PRO A 38 8.79 15.80 4.01
N GLU A 39 8.38 16.89 4.67
CA GLU A 39 6.97 17.10 5.01
C GLU A 39 6.07 17.02 3.77
N PRO A 40 4.95 16.28 3.84
CA PRO A 40 4.01 16.20 2.75
C PRO A 40 3.01 17.36 2.75
N THR A 41 2.44 17.59 1.58
CA THR A 41 1.15 18.25 1.39
C THR A 41 0.19 17.20 0.84
N GLY A 42 -1.03 17.15 1.35
CA GLY A 42 -2.00 16.16 0.91
C GLY A 42 -3.32 16.27 1.64
N GLU A 43 -4.17 15.26 1.46
CA GLU A 43 -5.52 15.25 2.01
C GLU A 43 -5.85 13.91 2.67
N VAL A 44 -6.59 13.96 3.78
CA VAL A 44 -7.29 12.80 4.34
C VAL A 44 -8.78 13.06 4.20
N ARG A 45 -9.47 12.18 3.48
CA ARG A 45 -10.90 12.32 3.20
C ARG A 45 -11.67 11.15 3.77
N LEU A 46 -12.60 11.44 4.66
CA LEU A 46 -13.59 10.47 5.11
C LEU A 46 -14.72 10.45 4.09
N VAL A 47 -14.92 9.31 3.44
CA VAL A 47 -15.79 9.20 2.27
C VAL A 47 -16.80 8.08 2.43
N THR A 48 -17.92 8.17 1.70
CA THR A 48 -18.85 7.03 1.58
C THR A 48 -18.20 5.89 0.76
N PRO A 49 -18.65 4.63 0.91
CA PRO A 49 -18.16 3.54 0.06
C PRO A 49 -18.38 3.77 -1.43
N ARG A 50 -19.41 4.53 -1.83
CA ARG A 50 -19.64 4.88 -3.24
C ARG A 50 -18.53 5.80 -3.74
N THR A 51 -18.21 6.85 -2.98
CA THR A 51 -17.14 7.80 -3.29
C THR A 51 -15.78 7.12 -3.30
N TRP A 52 -15.47 6.28 -2.29
CA TRP A 52 -14.23 5.49 -2.24
C TRP A 52 -14.04 4.61 -3.48
N ARG A 53 -15.05 3.82 -3.85
CA ARG A 53 -14.98 2.93 -5.03
C ARG A 53 -14.78 3.72 -6.32
N ARG A 54 -15.40 4.89 -6.44
CA ARG A 54 -15.19 5.76 -7.60
C ARG A 54 -13.76 6.28 -7.64
N ALA A 55 -13.29 6.90 -6.56
CA ALA A 55 -11.95 7.48 -6.49
C ALA A 55 -10.84 6.46 -6.75
N TYR A 56 -10.98 5.23 -6.21
CA TYR A 56 -10.02 4.15 -6.49
C TYR A 56 -10.01 3.74 -7.96
N ARG A 57 -11.17 3.66 -8.63
CA ARG A 57 -11.23 3.36 -10.06
C ARG A 57 -10.65 4.48 -10.91
N ASP A 58 -10.92 5.73 -10.53
CA ASP A 58 -10.39 6.89 -11.23
C ASP A 58 -8.86 6.93 -11.09
N TYR A 59 -8.32 6.60 -9.92
CA TYR A 59 -6.88 6.39 -9.70
C TYR A 59 -6.32 5.26 -10.60
N ALA A 60 -6.97 4.10 -10.61
CA ALA A 60 -6.53 2.96 -11.42
C ALA A 60 -6.52 3.28 -12.93
N ALA A 61 -7.53 4.02 -13.41
CA ALA A 61 -7.59 4.48 -14.80
C ALA A 61 -6.41 5.41 -15.11
N ARG A 62 -6.14 6.42 -14.27
CA ARG A 62 -4.98 7.31 -14.45
C ARG A 62 -3.66 6.55 -14.48
N GLN A 63 -3.46 5.60 -13.57
CA GLN A 63 -2.24 4.78 -13.54
C GLN A 63 -2.07 3.96 -14.82
N LEU A 64 -3.15 3.38 -15.34
CA LEU A 64 -3.13 2.66 -16.60
C LEU A 64 -2.88 3.60 -17.79
N ASP A 65 -3.46 4.81 -17.80
CA ASP A 65 -3.22 5.80 -18.85
C ASP A 65 -1.75 6.24 -18.90
N LEU A 66 -1.07 6.35 -17.75
CA LEU A 66 0.37 6.65 -17.67
C LEU A 66 1.25 5.61 -18.37
N ASN A 67 0.78 4.36 -18.55
CA ASN A 67 1.53 3.34 -19.29
C ASN A 67 1.68 3.68 -20.79
N PHE A 68 0.86 4.61 -21.29
CA PHE A 68 0.76 4.94 -22.71
C PHE A 68 1.18 6.37 -23.04
N THR A 69 1.81 7.07 -22.10
CA THR A 69 2.30 8.45 -22.32
C THR A 69 3.43 8.49 -23.35
N GLU A 70 4.33 7.49 -23.36
CA GLU A 70 5.47 7.43 -24.29
C GLU A 70 5.11 6.83 -25.65
N ALA A 71 4.12 5.94 -25.69
CA ALA A 71 3.69 5.27 -26.93
C ALA A 71 2.22 4.86 -26.84
N PRO A 72 1.44 5.03 -27.92
CA PRO A 72 0.03 4.71 -27.93
C PRO A 72 -0.22 3.22 -27.63
N ALA A 73 -1.37 2.95 -27.00
CA ALA A 73 -1.80 1.59 -26.69
C ALA A 73 -2.18 0.81 -27.97
N THR A 74 -1.68 -0.42 -28.09
CA THR A 74 -2.15 -1.40 -29.07
C THR A 74 -3.59 -1.85 -28.78
N ILE A 75 -4.24 -2.50 -29.75
CA ILE A 75 -5.60 -3.05 -29.55
C ILE A 75 -5.63 -4.08 -28.41
N GLN A 76 -4.57 -4.89 -28.30
CA GLN A 76 -4.42 -5.88 -27.23
C GLN A 76 -4.28 -5.20 -25.87
N GLU A 77 -3.39 -4.22 -25.74
CA GLU A 77 -3.20 -3.49 -24.48
C GLU A 77 -4.49 -2.77 -24.06
N LYS A 78 -5.25 -2.19 -25.00
CA LYS A 78 -6.58 -1.61 -24.71
C LYS A 78 -7.58 -2.65 -24.21
N ALA A 79 -7.49 -3.90 -24.65
CA ALA A 79 -8.32 -4.98 -24.12
C ALA A 79 -7.89 -5.36 -22.70
N GLU A 80 -6.59 -5.42 -22.43
CA GLU A 80 -6.01 -5.71 -21.12
C GLU A 80 -6.35 -4.60 -20.10
N VAL A 81 -6.27 -3.32 -20.48
CA VAL A 81 -6.72 -2.17 -19.66
C VAL A 81 -8.18 -2.34 -19.25
N ARG A 82 -9.05 -2.66 -20.21
CA ARG A 82 -10.49 -2.84 -19.94
C ARG A 82 -10.73 -3.99 -18.97
N GLU A 83 -9.98 -5.08 -19.09
CA GLU A 83 -10.08 -6.22 -18.18
C GLU A 83 -9.56 -5.88 -16.78
N GLU A 84 -8.41 -5.21 -16.66
CA GLU A 84 -7.86 -4.77 -15.37
C GLU A 84 -8.84 -3.84 -14.64
N LEU A 85 -9.42 -2.86 -15.34
CA LEU A 85 -10.43 -1.96 -14.77
C LEU A 85 -11.70 -2.71 -14.33
N ARG A 86 -12.12 -3.75 -15.06
CA ARG A 86 -13.24 -4.62 -14.64
C ARG A 86 -12.89 -5.40 -13.37
N GLN A 87 -11.67 -5.91 -13.26
CA GLN A 87 -11.19 -6.61 -12.07
C GLN A 87 -11.15 -5.67 -10.86
N LYS A 88 -10.62 -4.45 -11.01
CA LYS A 88 -10.64 -3.43 -9.93
C LYS A 88 -12.06 -3.02 -9.54
N ARG A 89 -12.99 -2.90 -10.50
CA ARG A 89 -14.41 -2.65 -10.19
C ARG A 89 -15.01 -3.78 -9.34
N THR A 90 -14.70 -5.02 -9.68
CA THR A 90 -15.16 -6.20 -8.92
C THR A 90 -14.54 -6.23 -7.54
N PHE A 91 -13.21 -6.06 -7.44
CA PHE A 91 -12.48 -5.97 -6.18
C PHE A 91 -13.07 -4.91 -5.25
N THR A 92 -13.15 -3.67 -5.71
CA THR A 92 -13.66 -2.55 -4.89
C THR A 92 -15.12 -2.74 -4.47
N ARG A 93 -15.94 -3.49 -5.23
CA ARG A 93 -17.32 -3.82 -4.82
C ARG A 93 -17.38 -4.80 -3.65
N TRP A 94 -16.51 -5.80 -3.63
CA TRP A 94 -16.57 -6.88 -2.63
C TRP A 94 -15.72 -6.59 -1.39
N TYR A 95 -14.63 -5.84 -1.55
CA TYR A 95 -13.64 -5.68 -0.49
C TYR A 95 -13.77 -4.38 0.29
N TRP A 96 -14.59 -3.42 -0.14
CA TRP A 96 -14.73 -2.15 0.59
C TRP A 96 -15.07 -2.32 2.09
N PRO A 97 -15.89 -3.29 2.55
CA PRO A 97 -16.20 -3.39 3.99
C PRO A 97 -14.99 -3.81 4.83
N LEU A 98 -13.91 -4.22 4.18
CA LEU A 98 -12.69 -4.74 4.79
C LEU A 98 -11.51 -3.78 4.64
N LEU A 99 -11.68 -2.70 3.88
CA LEU A 99 -10.65 -1.72 3.58
C LEU A 99 -11.00 -0.42 4.29
N ASN A 100 -10.45 -0.27 5.50
CA ASN A 100 -10.68 0.89 6.38
C ASN A 100 -10.28 2.22 5.70
N GLY A 101 -9.24 2.17 4.88
CA GLY A 101 -8.89 3.23 3.96
C GLY A 101 -7.79 2.80 2.99
N VAL A 102 -7.30 3.75 2.21
CA VAL A 102 -6.16 3.59 1.31
C VAL A 102 -5.54 4.95 1.02
N THR A 103 -4.22 5.02 1.00
CA THR A 103 -3.48 6.18 0.48
C THR A 103 -3.12 5.98 -0.98
N LEU A 104 -3.47 6.96 -1.81
CA LEU A 104 -3.25 6.99 -3.26
C LEU A 104 -2.88 8.42 -3.69
N THR A 105 -2.75 8.67 -5.00
CA THR A 105 -2.57 10.04 -5.53
C THR A 105 -3.86 10.61 -6.11
N SER A 106 -4.12 11.88 -5.84
CA SER A 106 -5.25 12.64 -6.38
C SER A 106 -5.13 12.83 -7.90
N GLY A 107 -6.08 13.55 -8.51
CA GLY A 107 -5.97 13.94 -9.93
C GLY A 107 -4.77 14.87 -10.19
N GLU A 108 -4.32 15.60 -9.18
CA GLU A 108 -3.19 16.54 -9.22
C GLU A 108 -1.86 15.87 -8.85
N GLY A 109 -1.88 14.56 -8.58
CA GLY A 109 -0.68 13.81 -8.16
C GLY A 109 -0.33 13.96 -6.67
N LEU A 110 -1.11 14.71 -5.89
CA LEU A 110 -0.89 14.86 -4.45
C LEU A 110 -1.31 13.61 -3.67
N PRO A 111 -0.60 13.23 -2.59
CA PRO A 111 -1.04 12.19 -1.68
C PRO A 111 -2.46 12.44 -1.13
N GLN A 112 -3.29 11.41 -1.15
CA GLN A 112 -4.66 11.44 -0.63
C GLN A 112 -4.99 10.11 0.05
N THR A 113 -5.34 10.15 1.34
CA THR A 113 -5.92 9.00 2.04
C THR A 113 -7.43 9.07 1.98
N LEU A 114 -8.06 7.98 1.55
CA LEU A 114 -9.50 7.80 1.55
C LEU A 114 -9.89 6.86 2.68
N ILE A 115 -10.55 7.37 3.72
CA ILE A 115 -11.04 6.60 4.86
C ILE A 115 -12.53 6.31 4.67
N VAL A 116 -12.98 5.08 4.95
CA VAL A 116 -14.38 4.68 4.86
C VAL A 116 -14.93 4.39 6.26
N PRO A 117 -15.61 5.35 6.92
CA PRO A 117 -16.17 5.16 8.27
C PRO A 117 -16.98 3.89 8.45
N GLN A 118 -17.79 3.54 7.45
CA GLN A 118 -18.60 2.31 7.47
C GLN A 118 -17.73 1.04 7.49
N ALA A 119 -16.63 1.02 6.75
CA ALA A 119 -15.69 -0.11 6.80
C ALA A 119 -15.01 -0.20 8.17
N MET A 120 -14.61 0.94 8.75
CA MET A 120 -14.04 0.98 10.10
C MET A 120 -15.01 0.49 11.17
N HIS A 121 -16.31 0.77 11.02
CA HIS A 121 -17.33 0.19 11.90
C HIS A 121 -17.40 -1.33 11.74
N HIS A 122 -17.45 -1.83 10.50
CA HIS A 122 -17.52 -3.26 10.21
C HIS A 122 -16.30 -4.03 10.73
N THR A 123 -15.12 -3.42 10.72
CA THR A 123 -13.89 -4.03 11.24
C THR A 123 -13.68 -3.79 12.74
N GLY A 124 -14.54 -3.01 13.39
CA GLY A 124 -14.40 -2.59 14.79
C GLY A 124 -13.32 -1.52 15.03
N LEU A 125 -12.56 -1.11 14.00
CA LEU A 125 -11.46 -0.17 14.13
C LEU A 125 -11.91 1.19 14.69
N ALA A 126 -13.12 1.64 14.35
CA ALA A 126 -13.65 2.94 14.82
C ALA A 126 -13.73 3.05 16.34
N ALA A 127 -13.98 1.93 17.04
CA ALA A 127 -14.15 1.87 18.48
C ALA A 127 -12.93 1.30 19.23
N ALA A 128 -11.91 0.85 18.50
CA ALA A 128 -10.81 0.05 19.04
C ALA A 128 -9.69 0.89 19.67
N GLY A 129 -9.98 1.64 20.74
CA GLY A 129 -8.96 2.39 21.49
C GLY A 129 -8.05 3.21 20.58
N VAL A 130 -6.73 3.04 20.76
CA VAL A 130 -5.67 3.70 19.97
C VAL A 130 -5.52 3.17 18.52
N ALA A 131 -6.25 2.13 18.13
CA ALA A 131 -6.04 1.49 16.82
C ALA A 131 -6.39 2.41 15.65
N PHE A 132 -7.38 3.29 15.81
CA PHE A 132 -7.71 4.28 14.79
C PHE A 132 -6.59 5.31 14.63
N GLU A 133 -6.05 5.80 15.74
CA GLU A 133 -4.92 6.72 15.80
C GLU A 133 -3.71 6.11 15.09
N ARG A 134 -3.36 4.86 15.43
CA ARG A 134 -2.29 4.09 14.77
C ARG A 134 -2.52 3.96 13.26
N PHE A 135 -3.75 3.67 12.85
CA PHE A 135 -4.11 3.61 11.43
C PHE A 135 -3.91 4.95 10.73
N VAL A 136 -4.33 6.07 11.33
CA VAL A 136 -4.14 7.41 10.76
C VAL A 136 -2.65 7.75 10.67
N ILE A 137 -1.85 7.41 11.67
CA ILE A 137 -0.38 7.58 11.67
C ILE A 137 0.24 6.78 10.53
N HIS A 138 -0.11 5.50 10.40
CA HIS A 138 0.37 4.64 9.32
C HIS A 138 0.07 5.23 7.93
N GLU A 139 -1.18 5.64 7.69
CA GLU A 139 -1.55 6.26 6.41
C GLU A 139 -0.85 7.60 6.20
N ALA A 140 -0.57 8.37 7.26
CA ALA A 140 0.20 9.60 7.16
C ALA A 140 1.65 9.33 6.70
N VAL A 141 2.30 8.25 7.16
CA VAL A 141 3.65 7.88 6.68
C VAL A 141 3.66 7.64 5.16
N HIS A 142 2.59 7.07 4.60
CA HIS A 142 2.46 6.93 3.15
C HIS A 142 2.46 8.27 2.41
N HIS A 143 1.97 9.36 3.01
CA HIS A 143 2.06 10.69 2.39
C HIS A 143 3.52 11.14 2.24
N PHE A 144 4.35 10.93 3.27
CA PHE A 144 5.77 11.25 3.22
C PHE A 144 6.50 10.43 2.15
N GLN A 145 6.21 9.12 2.08
CA GLN A 145 6.81 8.22 1.09
C GLN A 145 6.44 8.65 -0.34
N ILE A 146 5.16 8.94 -0.60
CA ILE A 146 4.69 9.43 -1.91
C ILE A 146 5.35 10.77 -2.24
N ARG A 147 5.43 11.69 -1.28
CA ARG A 147 6.04 13.01 -1.46
C ARG A 147 7.52 12.91 -1.84
N LEU A 148 8.30 12.09 -1.15
CA LEU A 148 9.71 11.91 -1.46
C LEU A 148 9.88 11.19 -2.80
N SER A 149 9.03 10.21 -3.08
CA SER A 149 9.13 9.42 -4.31
C SER A 149 8.83 10.21 -5.58
N ALA A 150 8.02 11.28 -5.48
CA ALA A 150 7.59 12.08 -6.62
C ALA A 150 7.01 11.22 -7.76
N GLY A 151 6.30 10.14 -7.42
CA GLY A 151 5.70 9.21 -8.36
C GLY A 151 6.65 8.18 -8.99
N ARG A 152 7.94 8.15 -8.64
CA ARG A 152 8.92 7.21 -9.24
C ARG A 152 8.78 5.78 -8.74
N VAL A 153 8.48 5.61 -7.46
CA VAL A 153 8.47 4.32 -6.74
C VAL A 153 7.11 4.04 -6.12
N VAL A 154 6.51 5.05 -5.48
CA VAL A 154 5.18 4.97 -4.85
C VAL A 154 4.27 6.11 -5.32
N PRO A 155 2.94 5.91 -5.37
CA PRO A 155 2.19 4.70 -4.96
C PRO A 155 2.45 3.49 -5.88
N ILE A 156 2.10 2.28 -5.43
CA ILE A 156 2.31 1.05 -6.22
C ILE A 156 1.62 1.21 -7.58
N PRO A 157 2.39 1.17 -8.70
CA PRO A 157 1.83 1.42 -10.01
C PRO A 157 0.87 0.30 -10.41
N ILE A 158 -0.06 0.63 -11.29
CA ILE A 158 -0.87 -0.37 -12.01
C ILE A 158 -0.36 -0.35 -13.44
N ALA A 159 0.38 -1.39 -13.82
CA ALA A 159 1.03 -1.45 -15.13
C ALA A 159 0.61 -2.69 -15.93
N ILE A 160 0.57 -2.50 -17.25
CA ILE A 160 0.37 -3.57 -18.23
C ILE A 160 1.67 -3.82 -19.02
N ARG A 161 2.48 -2.78 -19.20
CA ARG A 161 3.81 -2.87 -19.79
C ARG A 161 4.85 -3.28 -18.74
N PRO A 162 6.01 -3.83 -19.15
CA PRO A 162 7.16 -4.00 -18.28
C PRO A 162 7.45 -2.70 -17.54
N ASN A 163 7.58 -2.79 -16.22
CA ASN A 163 7.81 -1.66 -15.36
C ASN A 163 8.78 -2.11 -14.25
N PRO A 164 9.94 -1.45 -14.07
CA PRO A 164 10.95 -1.88 -13.09
C PRO A 164 10.41 -1.97 -11.65
N VAL A 165 9.42 -1.14 -11.30
CA VAL A 165 8.76 -1.19 -10.00
C VAL A 165 7.92 -2.47 -9.87
N ILE A 166 7.18 -2.84 -10.91
CA ILE A 166 6.34 -4.04 -10.92
C ILE A 166 7.18 -5.32 -10.89
N GLU A 167 8.34 -5.33 -11.54
CA GLU A 167 9.29 -6.43 -11.46
C GLU A 167 9.78 -6.67 -10.02
N ARG A 168 9.75 -5.63 -9.17
CA ARG A 168 10.14 -5.66 -7.76
C ARG A 168 8.96 -5.43 -6.81
N VAL A 169 7.73 -5.76 -7.24
CA VAL A 169 6.51 -5.41 -6.50
C VAL A 169 6.49 -5.97 -5.07
N ASN A 170 7.04 -7.16 -4.83
CA ASN A 170 7.12 -7.73 -3.48
C ASN A 170 8.07 -6.93 -2.61
N GLY A 171 9.25 -6.58 -3.14
CA GLY A 171 10.20 -5.71 -2.46
C GLY A 171 9.61 -4.33 -2.17
N LEU A 172 8.88 -3.76 -3.12
CA LEU A 172 8.13 -2.52 -2.92
C LEU A 172 7.13 -2.64 -1.78
N VAL A 173 6.27 -3.66 -1.80
CA VAL A 173 5.24 -3.86 -0.78
C VAL A 173 5.87 -4.02 0.61
N ALA A 174 7.01 -4.72 0.69
CA ALA A 174 7.76 -4.93 1.92
C ALA A 174 8.35 -3.62 2.46
N VAL A 175 9.03 -2.83 1.62
CA VAL A 175 9.60 -1.55 2.09
C VAL A 175 8.53 -0.51 2.35
N PHE A 176 7.49 -0.43 1.52
CA PHE A 176 6.42 0.57 1.62
C PHE A 176 5.67 0.43 2.94
N GLU A 177 5.20 -0.78 3.25
CA GLU A 177 4.38 -0.97 4.45
C GLU A 177 5.19 -1.38 5.66
N GLY A 178 6.31 -2.08 5.50
CA GLY A 178 7.23 -2.32 6.60
C GLY A 178 7.76 -1.00 7.20
N HIS A 179 8.02 0.00 6.35
CA HIS A 179 8.46 1.33 6.82
C HIS A 179 7.32 2.12 7.46
N ALA A 180 6.10 2.05 6.91
CA ALA A 180 4.94 2.68 7.53
C ALA A 180 4.61 2.07 8.90
N ASP A 181 4.64 0.73 9.03
CA ASP A 181 4.44 0.03 10.31
C ASP A 181 5.59 0.29 11.30
N TRP A 182 6.84 0.35 10.82
CA TRP A 182 7.99 0.71 11.66
C TRP A 182 7.86 2.13 12.21
N ALA A 183 7.59 3.12 11.35
CA ALA A 183 7.47 4.51 11.75
C ALA A 183 6.25 4.73 12.65
N GLU A 184 5.11 4.12 12.31
CA GLU A 184 3.90 4.14 13.13
C GLU A 184 4.18 3.67 14.56
N ALA A 185 4.85 2.53 14.73
CA ALA A 185 5.14 2.01 16.06
C ALA A 185 5.97 2.99 16.91
N HIS A 186 6.98 3.64 16.34
CA HIS A 186 7.82 4.62 17.05
C HIS A 186 7.05 5.89 17.39
N VAL A 187 6.26 6.41 16.44
CA VAL A 187 5.43 7.61 16.65
C VAL A 187 4.35 7.35 17.70
N THR A 188 3.71 6.18 17.65
CA THR A 188 2.70 5.77 18.62
C THR A 188 3.30 5.63 20.02
N GLU A 189 4.51 5.06 20.14
CA GLU A 189 5.23 5.00 21.40
C GLU A 189 5.58 6.41 21.93
N GLU A 190 6.04 7.32 21.07
CA GLU A 190 6.37 8.70 21.44
C GLU A 190 5.14 9.48 21.94
N ILE A 191 3.97 9.30 21.31
CA ILE A 191 2.75 10.06 21.63
C ILE A 191 1.94 9.43 22.78
N PHE A 192 1.79 8.10 22.77
CA PHE A 192 0.86 7.38 23.65
C PHE A 192 1.58 6.49 24.69
N GLY A 193 2.91 6.41 24.62
CA GLY A 193 3.74 5.58 25.50
C GLY A 193 3.78 4.10 25.10
N PRO A 194 4.71 3.32 25.68
CA PRO A 194 4.98 1.94 25.27
C PRO A 194 3.80 0.98 25.52
N ARG A 195 2.93 1.30 26.48
CA ARG A 195 1.73 0.50 26.77
C ARG A 195 0.72 0.52 25.63
N ALA A 196 0.70 1.57 24.80
CA ALA A 196 -0.19 1.67 23.65
C ALA A 196 0.10 0.62 22.57
N LEU A 197 1.33 0.07 22.53
CA LEU A 197 1.70 -1.01 21.61
C LEU A 197 1.13 -2.37 22.03
N GLY A 198 1.01 -2.60 23.34
CA GLY A 198 0.52 -3.88 23.93
C GLY A 198 -0.96 -3.89 24.30
N ALA A 199 -1.60 -2.72 24.41
CA ALA A 199 -3.00 -2.59 24.76
C ALA A 199 -3.92 -3.06 23.60
N GLY A 200 -4.23 -4.35 23.59
CA GLY A 200 -5.52 -4.84 23.13
C GLY A 200 -5.72 -4.97 21.62
N ILE A 201 -4.75 -4.65 20.78
CA ILE A 201 -4.78 -5.17 19.41
C ILE A 201 -4.03 -6.49 19.43
N ARG A 202 -4.73 -7.61 19.67
CA ARG A 202 -4.44 -8.79 18.83
C ARG A 202 -4.65 -8.28 17.42
N THR A 203 -3.61 -7.72 16.84
CA THR A 203 -3.57 -7.29 15.45
C THR A 203 -3.90 -8.53 14.67
N VAL A 204 -5.18 -8.74 14.38
CA VAL A 204 -5.55 -9.31 13.11
C VAL A 204 -5.02 -8.26 12.15
N SER A 205 -3.74 -8.37 11.82
CA SER A 205 -3.05 -7.35 11.06
C SER A 205 -3.89 -7.15 9.81
N ARG A 206 -3.97 -5.92 9.30
CA ARG A 206 -4.71 -5.62 8.07
C ARG A 206 -4.40 -6.67 6.99
N ARG A 207 -3.15 -7.14 6.95
CA ARG A 207 -2.67 -8.26 6.13
C ARG A 207 -3.01 -9.66 6.64
N ALA A 208 -3.10 -9.97 7.92
CA ALA A 208 -3.64 -11.25 8.41
C ALA A 208 -5.13 -11.38 8.03
N VAL A 209 -5.93 -10.33 8.23
CA VAL A 209 -7.32 -10.25 7.76
C VAL A 209 -7.38 -10.38 6.24
N LEU A 210 -6.54 -9.64 5.50
CA LEU A 210 -6.49 -9.72 4.04
C LEU A 210 -5.89 -11.04 3.54
N ARG A 211 -5.00 -11.73 4.26
CA ARG A 211 -4.36 -13.01 3.92
C ARG A 211 -5.32 -14.16 4.12
N GLU A 212 -5.95 -14.24 5.29
CA GLU A 212 -6.99 -15.22 5.61
C GLU A 212 -8.15 -15.12 4.59
N ARG A 213 -8.44 -13.91 4.12
CA ARG A 213 -9.50 -13.65 3.13
C ARG A 213 -9.05 -13.72 1.67
N SER A 214 -7.78 -13.47 1.37
CA SER A 214 -7.18 -13.76 0.05
C SER A 214 -7.18 -15.26 -0.23
N LEU A 215 -7.04 -16.09 0.81
CA LEU A 215 -7.28 -17.53 0.73
C LEU A 215 -8.76 -17.81 0.38
N HIS A 216 -9.71 -17.16 1.05
CA HIS A 216 -11.14 -17.30 0.71
C HIS A 216 -11.51 -16.86 -0.72
N VAL A 217 -10.88 -15.81 -1.25
CA VAL A 217 -11.08 -15.39 -2.65
C VAL A 217 -10.31 -16.24 -3.65
N ARG A 218 -9.18 -16.85 -3.26
CA ARG A 218 -8.55 -17.92 -4.06
C ARG A 218 -9.49 -19.11 -4.19
N ASP A 219 -10.18 -19.50 -3.13
CA ASP A 219 -11.15 -20.59 -3.13
C ASP A 219 -12.37 -20.26 -4.00
N THR A 220 -12.88 -19.03 -3.87
CA THR A 220 -14.00 -18.53 -4.69
C THR A 220 -13.63 -18.45 -6.18
N ALA A 221 -12.45 -17.92 -6.50
CA ALA A 221 -11.96 -17.83 -7.87
C ALA A 221 -11.57 -19.21 -8.45
N ALA A 222 -11.14 -20.16 -7.61
CA ALA A 222 -10.96 -21.56 -8.00
C ALA A 222 -12.30 -22.22 -8.33
N ALA A 223 -13.34 -21.97 -7.53
CA ALA A 223 -14.70 -22.45 -7.79
C ALA A 223 -15.30 -21.87 -9.09
N VAL A 224 -15.13 -20.56 -9.34
CA VAL A 224 -15.55 -19.91 -10.59
C VAL A 224 -14.81 -20.46 -11.81
N ARG A 225 -13.50 -20.70 -11.70
CA ARG A 225 -12.71 -21.30 -12.78
C ARG A 225 -13.07 -22.77 -13.02
N ALA A 226 -13.39 -23.53 -11.97
CA ALA A 226 -13.89 -24.90 -12.08
C ALA A 226 -15.26 -24.96 -12.77
N HIS A 227 -16.09 -23.93 -12.57
CA HIS A 227 -17.35 -23.76 -13.28
C HIS A 227 -17.13 -23.42 -14.78
N GLN A 228 -16.20 -22.51 -15.08
CA GLN A 228 -15.86 -22.10 -16.46
C GLN A 228 -15.20 -23.22 -17.29
N ARG A 229 -14.45 -24.14 -16.67
CA ARG A 229 -13.85 -25.31 -17.35
C ARG A 229 -14.89 -26.32 -17.88
N ARG A 230 -16.17 -26.20 -17.52
CA ARG A 230 -17.23 -27.07 -18.03
C ARG A 230 -17.79 -26.65 -19.39
N GLY A 231 -17.28 -25.59 -20.01
CA GLY A 231 -17.74 -25.19 -21.34
C GLY A 231 -16.71 -24.35 -22.11
N THR A 232 -16.26 -24.89 -23.25
CA THR A 232 -15.47 -24.28 -24.34
C THR A 232 -13.93 -24.52 -24.32
N PRO A 233 -13.35 -25.13 -25.37
CA PRO A 233 -11.90 -25.26 -25.52
C PRO A 233 -11.27 -23.93 -25.94
N MET A 234 -10.12 -23.57 -25.35
CA MET A 234 -9.33 -22.40 -25.73
C MET A 234 -8.08 -22.82 -26.52
N PRO A 235 -7.66 -22.05 -27.55
CA PRO A 235 -6.44 -22.30 -28.33
C PRO A 235 -5.17 -22.29 -27.47
N GLU A 236 -4.17 -23.04 -27.93
CA GLU A 236 -2.87 -23.31 -27.29
C GLU A 236 -2.24 -22.04 -26.72
N ARG A 237 -2.34 -21.90 -25.39
CA ARG A 237 -1.71 -20.84 -24.59
C ARG A 237 -0.96 -21.49 -23.45
N GLU A 238 0.23 -20.96 -23.17
CA GLU A 238 1.02 -21.05 -21.93
C GLU A 238 0.38 -21.96 -20.88
N THR A 239 0.96 -23.14 -20.66
CA THR A 239 0.34 -24.22 -19.88
C THR A 239 -0.08 -23.69 -18.51
N ALA A 240 -1.21 -24.21 -17.99
CA ALA A 240 -1.67 -23.84 -16.65
C ALA A 240 -0.58 -24.06 -15.58
N GLN A 241 0.38 -24.95 -15.85
CA GLN A 241 1.56 -25.21 -15.03
C GLN A 241 2.60 -24.08 -15.09
N GLN A 242 2.88 -23.49 -16.27
CA GLN A 242 3.75 -22.32 -16.40
C GLN A 242 3.16 -21.08 -15.71
N ARG A 243 1.85 -20.84 -15.89
CA ARG A 243 1.15 -19.78 -15.14
C ARG A 243 1.14 -20.02 -13.63
N ARG A 244 0.93 -21.28 -13.20
CA ARG A 244 1.02 -21.66 -11.78
C ARG A 244 2.43 -21.47 -11.22
N ALA A 245 3.47 -21.89 -11.93
CA ALA A 245 4.87 -21.72 -11.50
C ALA A 245 5.24 -20.23 -11.38
N ARG A 246 4.78 -19.39 -12.32
CA ARG A 246 4.97 -17.93 -12.26
C ARG A 246 4.23 -17.29 -11.08
N THR A 247 3.01 -17.73 -10.79
CA THR A 247 2.18 -17.20 -9.68
C THR A 247 2.56 -17.76 -8.31
N ALA A 248 3.18 -18.96 -8.27
CA ALA A 248 3.61 -19.63 -7.05
C ALA A 248 5.02 -19.21 -6.60
N ARG A 249 5.91 -18.86 -7.54
CA ARG A 249 7.23 -18.29 -7.21
C ARG A 249 7.19 -16.82 -6.79
N THR A 250 6.10 -16.11 -7.06
CA THR A 250 5.96 -14.66 -6.82
C THR A 250 5.34 -14.28 -5.48
N ARG A 251 5.12 -15.21 -4.54
CA ARG A 251 4.60 -14.84 -3.23
C ARG A 251 5.29 -15.58 -2.10
N PRO A 252 6.40 -15.05 -1.55
CA PRO A 252 6.70 -15.30 -0.15
C PRO A 252 5.47 -14.97 0.70
N ALA A 253 5.34 -15.62 1.86
CA ALA A 253 4.31 -15.31 2.82
C ALA A 253 4.57 -13.92 3.42
N ILE A 254 4.20 -12.88 2.68
CA ILE A 254 4.25 -11.50 3.12
C ILE A 254 3.38 -11.38 4.37
N GLY A 255 4.04 -11.22 5.51
CA GLY A 255 3.45 -11.06 6.83
C GLY A 255 4.13 -9.89 7.53
N THR A 256 3.33 -9.09 8.23
CA THR A 256 3.72 -7.80 8.83
C THR A 256 5.00 -7.87 9.68
N HIS A 257 5.30 -9.01 10.30
CA HIS A 257 6.51 -9.14 11.12
C HIS A 257 7.79 -9.22 10.31
N ALA A 258 7.80 -9.90 9.16
CA ALA A 258 9.01 -10.05 8.35
C ALA A 258 9.41 -8.72 7.70
N GLU A 259 8.44 -7.95 7.23
CA GLU A 259 8.68 -6.66 6.56
C GLU A 259 9.17 -5.60 7.54
N VAL A 260 8.52 -5.50 8.70
CA VAL A 260 8.99 -4.60 9.77
C VAL A 260 10.36 -5.04 10.28
N ALA A 261 10.63 -6.35 10.38
CA ALA A 261 11.94 -6.85 10.77
C ALA A 261 13.01 -6.47 9.74
N PHE A 262 12.73 -6.65 8.45
CA PHE A 262 13.60 -6.20 7.36
C PHE A 262 13.91 -4.72 7.50
N VAL A 263 12.88 -3.86 7.53
CA VAL A 263 13.06 -2.39 7.62
C VAL A 263 13.79 -1.97 8.90
N ARG A 264 13.48 -2.58 10.05
CA ARG A 264 14.16 -2.29 11.30
C ARG A 264 15.65 -2.62 11.22
N GLN A 265 15.99 -3.79 10.68
CA GLN A 265 17.37 -4.23 10.58
C GLN A 265 18.18 -3.36 9.61
N THR A 266 17.59 -3.00 8.47
CA THR A 266 18.24 -2.17 7.45
C THR A 266 18.42 -0.72 7.92
N ILE A 267 17.42 -0.12 8.58
CA ILE A 267 17.56 1.22 9.18
C ILE A 267 18.60 1.21 10.30
N ALA A 268 18.60 0.19 11.16
CA ALA A 268 19.61 0.08 12.22
C ALA A 268 21.04 -0.01 11.66
N TYR A 269 21.22 -0.61 10.48
CA TYR A 269 22.52 -0.74 9.82
C TYR A 269 22.93 0.50 9.01
N LEU A 270 22.02 1.07 8.20
CA LEU A 270 22.33 2.15 7.26
C LEU A 270 22.11 3.56 7.83
N GLY A 271 21.25 3.68 8.85
CA GLY A 271 20.63 4.94 9.23
C GLY A 271 19.48 5.34 8.29
N THR A 272 18.55 6.15 8.81
CA THR A 272 17.33 6.56 8.11
C THR A 272 17.61 7.35 6.81
N THR A 273 18.55 8.29 6.84
CA THR A 273 18.93 9.08 5.65
C THR A 273 19.30 8.19 4.45
N ARG A 274 20.17 7.19 4.65
CA ARG A 274 20.61 6.29 3.57
C ARG A 274 19.50 5.32 3.17
N TRP A 275 18.73 4.81 4.13
CA TRP A 275 17.56 3.99 3.87
C TRP A 275 16.59 4.69 2.90
N ASN A 276 16.34 5.98 3.09
CA ASN A 276 15.41 6.76 2.28
C ASN A 276 15.79 6.90 0.79
N THR A 277 17.01 6.51 0.39
CA THR A 277 17.37 6.44 -1.04
C THR A 277 16.46 5.48 -1.82
N VAL A 278 15.88 4.47 -1.16
CA VAL A 278 14.94 3.51 -1.77
C VAL A 278 13.74 4.17 -2.47
N TRP A 279 13.34 5.37 -2.04
CA TRP A 279 12.20 6.09 -2.61
C TRP A 279 12.53 6.83 -3.91
N THR A 280 13.82 6.96 -4.24
CA THR A 280 14.29 7.82 -5.35
C THR A 280 14.45 7.07 -6.66
N ASP A 281 14.70 5.76 -6.62
CA ASP A 281 14.97 4.92 -7.79
C ASP A 281 14.39 3.51 -7.59
N PRO A 282 13.49 3.04 -8.48
CA PRO A 282 12.96 1.67 -8.47
C PRO A 282 14.02 0.56 -8.41
N GLN A 283 15.22 0.78 -8.95
CA GLN A 283 16.29 -0.22 -8.91
C GLN A 283 16.81 -0.47 -7.50
N LEU A 284 16.59 0.46 -6.57
CA LEU A 284 16.98 0.34 -5.17
C LEU A 284 15.98 -0.48 -4.35
N LEU A 285 14.80 -0.78 -4.87
CA LEU A 285 13.87 -1.72 -4.23
C LEU A 285 14.54 -3.09 -4.03
N PRO A 286 14.30 -3.79 -2.91
CA PRO A 286 14.80 -5.14 -2.73
C PRO A 286 14.19 -6.10 -3.75
N VAL A 287 14.95 -7.11 -4.17
CA VAL A 287 14.39 -8.30 -4.82
C VAL A 287 13.92 -9.31 -3.79
N ASP A 288 13.17 -10.33 -4.20
CA ASP A 288 12.65 -11.37 -3.29
C ASP A 288 13.77 -12.00 -2.43
N ASP A 289 14.88 -12.37 -3.08
CA ASP A 289 16.08 -12.95 -2.45
C ASP A 289 16.76 -12.07 -1.40
N GLU A 290 16.56 -10.76 -1.49
CA GLU A 290 17.12 -9.76 -0.58
C GLU A 290 16.23 -9.55 0.65
N LEU A 291 14.92 -9.84 0.57
CA LEU A 291 14.00 -9.72 1.71
C LEU A 291 14.35 -10.70 2.84
N ASP A 292 14.83 -11.89 2.48
CA ASP A 292 15.30 -12.90 3.45
C ASP A 292 16.77 -12.70 3.86
N ARG A 293 17.48 -11.78 3.18
CA ARG A 293 18.93 -11.51 3.35
C ARG A 293 19.21 -10.00 3.33
N PRO A 294 18.72 -9.25 4.34
CA PRO A 294 18.82 -7.79 4.38
C PRO A 294 20.25 -7.26 4.28
N GLU A 295 21.26 -8.02 4.71
CA GLU A 295 22.68 -7.68 4.53
C GLU A 295 23.10 -7.55 3.06
N THR A 296 22.51 -8.36 2.16
CA THR A 296 22.78 -8.29 0.72
C THR A 296 22.25 -6.98 0.15
N TRP A 297 21.03 -6.61 0.53
CA TRP A 297 20.43 -5.33 0.14
C TRP A 297 21.23 -4.14 0.71
N ASN A 298 21.59 -4.20 2.00
CA ASN A 298 22.37 -3.16 2.67
C ASN A 298 23.72 -2.93 1.99
N ALA A 299 24.43 -3.99 1.59
CA ALA A 299 25.69 -3.89 0.87
C ALA A 299 25.49 -3.18 -0.49
N ARG A 300 24.42 -3.51 -1.21
CA ARG A 300 24.08 -2.89 -2.50
C ARG A 300 23.73 -1.40 -2.35
N ILE A 301 22.90 -1.03 -1.38
CA ILE A 301 22.54 0.36 -1.11
C ILE A 301 23.75 1.16 -0.62
N GLY A 302 24.57 0.57 0.25
CA GLY A 302 25.81 1.21 0.72
C GLY A 302 26.76 1.52 -0.44
N ALA A 303 26.95 0.57 -1.37
CA ALA A 303 27.75 0.77 -2.56
C ALA A 303 27.17 1.85 -3.50
N TYR A 304 25.84 1.94 -3.61
CA TYR A 304 25.17 2.98 -4.39
C TYR A 304 25.36 4.37 -3.77
N ALA A 305 25.13 4.50 -2.46
CA ALA A 305 25.26 5.77 -1.74
C ALA A 305 26.68 6.35 -1.82
N ASN A 306 27.71 5.50 -1.74
CA ASN A 306 29.12 5.91 -1.86
C ASN A 306 29.49 6.44 -3.25
N ARG A 307 28.70 6.15 -4.30
CA ARG A 307 28.94 6.70 -5.65
C ARG A 307 28.36 8.10 -5.83
N LEU A 308 27.47 8.52 -4.94
CA LEU A 308 26.79 9.82 -5.01
C LEU A 308 27.47 10.89 -4.14
N SER A 309 28.36 10.49 -3.23
CA SER A 309 29.19 11.35 -2.38
C SER A 309 30.53 11.68 -3.01
#